data_AF-A0A496UZZ4-F1
#
_entry.id   AF-A0A496UZZ4-F1
#
_cell.length_a   1.000
_cell.length_b   1.000
_cell.length_c   1.000
_cell.angle_alpha   90.00
_cell.angle_beta   90.00
_cell.angle_gamma   90.00
#
_symmetry.space_group_name_H-M   'P 1'
#
loop_
_entity.id
_entity.type
_entity.pdbx_description
1 polymer ?
#
loop_
_entity_poly.entity_id
_entity_poly.type
_entity_poly.pdbx_seq_one_letter_code
_entity_poly.pdbx_strand_id
1 'polypeptide(L)'
;VEGSTYIEMLKALAELLNHPAKELLTDKLNCYYVKDTEPEASFDKEIDKATGYYHSHKEHFYALKACVPALTGIALFDGDNRQKPDEINNDLAVVYWKRYEIENYFIMPEVIEDFVEAYYAKQFIESSTAQHNLALLKEAINQRILVDILNNDAQAYAAYLQLEKTLQRQTFINNASHKKLSEFLDLVLQKFSDMSHKPRLLNKGRYYELIQFLPKSAVDSEVTEKLDLLVKYLVKKP
;
A
#
# COMPACT_ATOMS: atom_id res chain seq x y z
N VAL A 1 4.07 11.90 -4.94
CA VAL A 1 3.31 10.70 -4.47
C VAL A 1 2.15 11.14 -3.59
N GLU A 2 1.23 10.25 -3.22
CA GLU A 2 0.00 10.63 -2.50
C GLU A 2 0.15 10.75 -0.97
N GLY A 3 1.24 10.27 -0.37
CA GLY A 3 1.48 10.42 1.08
C GLY A 3 2.85 9.89 1.51
N SER A 4 3.24 10.19 2.75
CA SER A 4 4.57 9.83 3.30
C SER A 4 4.79 8.32 3.42
N THR A 5 3.74 7.55 3.70
CA THR A 5 3.80 6.08 3.81
C THR A 5 4.07 5.39 2.47
N TYR A 6 3.84 6.08 1.37
CA TYR A 6 3.95 5.54 0.03
C TYR A 6 5.38 5.16 -0.35
N ILE A 7 6.35 5.98 0.08
CA ILE A 7 7.78 5.72 -0.15
C ILE A 7 8.23 4.49 0.63
N GLU A 8 7.79 4.34 1.88
CA GLU A 8 8.09 3.15 2.69
C GLU A 8 7.52 1.86 2.09
N MET A 9 6.30 1.92 1.53
CA MET A 9 5.70 0.77 0.83
C MET A 9 6.48 0.40 -0.45
N LEU A 10 6.82 1.40 -1.28
CA LEU A 10 7.63 1.18 -2.49
C LEU A 10 9.02 0.62 -2.13
N LYS A 11 9.64 1.14 -1.08
CA LYS A 11 10.94 0.68 -0.58
C LYS A 11 10.87 -0.76 -0.08
N ALA A 12 9.89 -1.08 0.75
CA ALA A 12 9.69 -2.44 1.25
C ALA A 12 9.41 -3.45 0.12
N LEU A 13 8.64 -3.06 -0.92
CA LEU A 13 8.45 -3.89 -2.13
C LEU A 13 9.75 -4.07 -2.91
N ALA A 14 10.54 -3.00 -3.08
CA ALA A 14 11.83 -3.08 -3.74
C ALA A 14 12.83 -3.96 -2.97
N GLU A 15 12.86 -3.89 -1.64
CA GLU A 15 13.68 -4.74 -0.78
C GLU A 15 13.26 -6.21 -0.89
N LEU A 16 11.96 -6.50 -0.80
CA LEU A 16 11.41 -7.85 -0.97
C LEU A 16 11.85 -8.47 -2.30
N LEU A 17 11.77 -7.71 -3.39
CA LEU A 17 12.14 -8.15 -4.73
C LEU A 17 13.65 -8.10 -5.01
N ASN A 18 14.47 -7.57 -4.09
CA ASN A 18 15.87 -7.22 -4.35
C ASN A 18 16.04 -6.34 -5.61
N HIS A 19 15.11 -5.41 -5.80
CA HIS A 19 15.03 -4.54 -6.95
C HIS A 19 15.99 -3.35 -6.81
N PRO A 20 16.62 -2.85 -7.91
CA PRO A 20 17.54 -1.71 -7.86
C PRO A 20 16.93 -0.42 -7.29
N ALA A 21 15.61 -0.26 -7.38
CA ALA A 21 14.88 0.88 -6.82
C ALA A 21 15.11 1.09 -5.31
N LYS A 22 15.48 0.04 -4.55
CA LYS A 22 15.75 0.14 -3.12
C LYS A 22 16.90 1.10 -2.78
N GLU A 23 17.86 1.25 -3.70
CA GLU A 23 19.00 2.17 -3.55
C GLU A 23 18.63 3.63 -3.85
N LEU A 24 17.51 3.85 -4.55
CA LEU A 24 17.02 5.17 -4.96
C LEU A 24 15.98 5.72 -3.98
N LEU A 25 15.16 4.84 -3.40
CA LEU A 25 14.11 5.16 -2.42
C LEU A 25 14.72 5.36 -1.02
N THR A 26 15.50 6.43 -0.90
CA THR A 26 16.18 6.84 0.34
C THR A 26 15.58 8.13 0.89
N ASP A 27 15.97 8.49 2.11
CA ASP A 27 15.64 9.76 2.77
C ASP A 27 16.12 11.01 2.00
N LYS A 28 17.05 10.83 1.05
CA LYS A 28 17.58 11.90 0.19
C LYS A 28 16.76 12.15 -1.07
N LEU A 29 15.71 11.36 -1.31
CA LEU A 29 14.86 11.51 -2.47
C LEU A 29 14.07 12.82 -2.37
N ASN A 30 14.14 13.65 -3.41
CA ASN A 30 13.29 14.84 -3.49
C ASN A 30 11.85 14.40 -3.78
N CYS A 31 10.99 14.45 -2.76
CA CYS A 31 9.60 14.03 -2.83
C CYS A 31 8.64 15.21 -2.69
N TYR A 32 7.64 15.26 -3.56
CA TYR A 32 6.50 16.19 -3.47
C TYR A 32 5.21 15.40 -3.23
N TYR A 33 4.46 15.77 -2.20
CA TYR A 33 3.19 15.15 -1.81
C TYR A 33 2.01 15.94 -2.36
N VAL A 34 1.11 15.28 -3.11
CA VAL A 34 0.06 15.96 -3.90
C VAL A 34 -1.29 16.01 -3.18
N LYS A 35 -1.51 15.10 -2.22
CA LYS A 35 -2.68 15.10 -1.35
C LYS A 35 -2.20 15.01 0.09
N ASP A 36 -2.61 15.96 0.91
CA ASP A 36 -2.75 15.72 2.35
C ASP A 36 -4.12 16.25 2.76
N THR A 37 -5.17 15.57 2.30
CA THR A 37 -6.55 15.80 2.75
C THR A 37 -6.75 15.12 4.10
N GLU A 38 -6.01 15.56 5.12
CA GLU A 38 -6.41 15.40 6.52
C GLU A 38 -6.88 16.76 7.05
N PRO A 39 -8.06 16.83 7.72
CA PRO A 39 -8.65 18.08 8.17
C PRO A 39 -7.93 18.72 9.37
N GLU A 40 -6.90 18.09 9.94
CA GLU A 40 -6.18 18.66 11.08
C GLU A 40 -4.91 19.41 10.66
N ALA A 41 -4.81 20.65 11.16
CA ALA A 41 -3.66 21.51 10.99
C ALA A 41 -2.51 21.03 11.89
N SER A 42 -1.46 20.45 11.31
CA SER A 42 -0.18 20.27 11.99
C SER A 42 0.76 21.45 11.64
N PHE A 43 1.70 21.73 12.53
CA PHE A 43 2.72 22.78 12.36
C PHE A 43 3.57 22.58 11.09
N ASP A 44 3.76 21.32 10.67
CA ASP A 44 4.46 20.96 9.44
C ASP A 44 3.69 21.44 8.19
N LYS A 45 2.34 21.44 8.22
CA LYS A 45 1.50 21.94 7.12
C LYS A 45 1.59 23.45 6.93
N GLU A 46 1.92 24.23 7.97
CA GLU A 46 2.14 25.68 7.82
C GLU A 46 3.47 25.99 7.12
N ILE A 47 4.47 25.14 7.32
CA ILE A 47 5.75 25.22 6.60
C ILE A 47 5.56 24.83 5.14
N ASP A 48 4.78 23.78 4.84
CA ASP A 48 4.44 23.38 3.47
C ASP A 48 3.61 24.44 2.71
N LYS A 49 2.76 25.19 3.43
CA LYS A 49 2.04 26.34 2.86
C LYS A 49 2.97 27.51 2.54
N ALA A 50 4.02 27.71 3.35
CA ALA A 50 4.98 28.80 3.17
C ALA A 50 6.01 28.54 2.05
N THR A 51 6.22 27.28 1.66
CA THR A 51 7.25 26.88 0.67
C THR A 51 6.74 26.77 -0.77
N GLY A 52 5.47 27.09 -1.03
CA GLY A 52 4.90 27.19 -2.38
C GLY A 52 3.97 26.04 -2.72
N TYR A 53 2.72 26.18 -2.28
CA TYR A 53 1.61 25.30 -2.64
C TYR A 53 1.37 25.33 -4.16
N TYR A 54 1.86 24.33 -4.90
CA TYR A 54 1.54 24.18 -6.32
C TYR A 54 0.22 23.42 -6.44
N HIS A 55 -0.77 24.01 -7.12
CA HIS A 55 -2.06 23.37 -7.40
C HIS A 55 -1.95 22.13 -8.30
N SER A 56 -0.81 21.97 -9.00
CA SER A 56 -0.53 20.87 -9.91
C SER A 56 0.88 20.31 -9.70
N HIS A 57 0.99 18.98 -9.58
CA HIS A 57 2.28 18.27 -9.55
C HIS A 57 3.15 18.55 -10.78
N LYS A 58 2.53 18.84 -11.93
CA LYS A 58 3.25 19.21 -13.15
C LYS A 58 3.86 20.60 -13.03
N GLU A 59 3.12 21.57 -12.48
CA GLU A 59 3.62 22.92 -12.27
C GLU A 59 4.82 22.92 -11.30
N HIS A 60 4.71 22.20 -10.19
CA HIS A 60 5.82 22.02 -9.25
C HIS A 60 7.08 21.47 -9.94
N PHE A 61 6.91 20.38 -10.69
CA PHE A 61 8.00 19.74 -11.42
C PHE A 61 8.64 20.69 -12.44
N TYR A 62 7.84 21.35 -13.28
CA TYR A 62 8.35 22.22 -14.34
C TYR A 62 9.00 23.49 -13.81
N ALA A 63 8.55 24.01 -12.65
CA ALA A 63 9.23 25.09 -11.95
C ALA A 63 10.65 24.68 -11.51
N LEU A 64 10.80 23.49 -10.90
CA LEU A 64 12.12 22.97 -10.53
C LEU A 64 13.00 22.66 -11.75
N LYS A 65 12.41 22.11 -12.81
CA LYS A 65 13.11 21.82 -14.06
C LYS A 65 13.63 23.06 -14.76
N ALA A 66 12.94 24.20 -14.64
CA ALA A 66 13.43 25.48 -15.16
C ALA A 66 14.74 25.90 -14.47
N CYS A 67 14.93 25.56 -13.20
CA CYS A 67 16.17 25.80 -12.46
C CYS A 67 17.22 24.69 -12.68
N VAL A 68 16.78 23.45 -12.91
CA VAL A 68 17.63 22.27 -13.11
C VAL A 68 17.22 21.55 -14.40
N PRO A 69 17.74 21.96 -15.58
CA PRO A 69 17.26 21.45 -16.88
C PRO A 69 17.34 19.92 -17.02
N ALA A 70 18.35 19.30 -16.40
CA ALA A 70 18.57 17.85 -16.39
C ALA A 70 17.61 17.08 -15.48
N LEU A 71 16.74 17.77 -14.71
CA LEU A 71 15.80 17.13 -13.80
C LEU A 71 14.80 16.26 -14.57
N THR A 72 14.72 15.00 -14.15
CA THR A 72 13.69 14.04 -14.51
C THR A 72 12.83 13.74 -13.28
N GLY A 73 11.58 13.35 -13.49
CA GLY A 73 10.64 13.10 -12.41
C GLY A 73 9.63 12.03 -12.75
N ILE A 74 9.02 11.47 -11.70
CA ILE A 74 7.94 10.51 -11.81
C ILE A 74 6.90 10.83 -10.73
N ALA A 75 5.65 10.93 -11.15
CA ALA A 75 4.49 11.02 -10.29
C ALA A 75 3.74 9.70 -10.35
N LEU A 76 3.68 9.00 -9.22
CA LEU A 76 2.93 7.75 -9.06
C LEU A 76 1.73 8.01 -8.14
N PHE A 77 0.56 7.63 -8.61
CA PHE A 77 -0.74 7.94 -8.02
C PHE A 77 -1.62 6.70 -7.89
N ASP A 78 -2.64 6.81 -7.04
CA ASP A 78 -3.64 5.77 -6.85
C ASP A 78 -4.56 5.66 -8.07
N GLY A 79 -5.04 4.44 -8.32
CA GLY A 79 -5.98 4.19 -9.41
C GLY A 79 -7.33 4.87 -9.15
N ASP A 80 -7.77 4.92 -7.89
CA ASP A 80 -9.01 5.58 -7.42
C ASP A 80 -10.26 5.21 -8.27
N ASN A 81 -10.24 4.07 -8.98
CA ASN A 81 -11.20 3.68 -10.02
C ASN A 81 -11.39 4.68 -11.18
N ARG A 82 -10.46 5.63 -11.37
CA ARG A 82 -10.60 6.70 -12.37
C ARG A 82 -10.12 6.31 -13.76
N GLN A 83 -9.43 5.18 -13.89
CA GLN A 83 -8.85 4.68 -15.16
C GLN A 83 -8.12 5.78 -15.95
N LYS A 84 -7.33 6.59 -15.24
CA LYS A 84 -6.59 7.68 -15.87
C LYS A 84 -5.47 7.10 -16.74
N PRO A 85 -5.28 7.60 -17.97
CA PRO A 85 -4.18 7.16 -18.80
C PRO A 85 -2.85 7.61 -18.19
N ASP A 86 -1.85 6.73 -18.28
CA ASP A 86 -0.46 7.07 -17.97
C ASP A 86 0.05 8.09 -19.01
N GLU A 87 0.76 9.11 -18.55
CA GLU A 87 1.45 10.10 -19.38
C GLU A 87 2.96 9.92 -19.23
N ILE A 88 3.62 9.31 -20.23
CA ILE A 88 5.05 8.99 -20.16
C ILE A 88 5.82 9.89 -21.13
N ASN A 89 6.39 10.98 -20.62
CA ASN A 89 7.25 11.89 -21.38
C ASN A 89 8.72 11.69 -21.02
N ASN A 90 9.65 12.28 -21.79
CA ASN A 90 11.08 12.09 -21.57
C ASN A 90 11.60 12.63 -20.22
N ASP A 91 10.94 13.66 -19.70
CA ASP A 91 11.29 14.40 -18.50
C ASP A 91 10.42 14.03 -17.30
N LEU A 92 9.11 13.91 -17.49
CA LEU A 92 8.15 13.55 -16.45
C LEU A 92 7.29 12.36 -16.89
N ALA A 93 7.25 11.33 -16.07
CA ALA A 93 6.20 10.32 -16.11
C ALA A 93 5.11 10.62 -15.07
N VAL A 94 3.85 10.55 -15.47
CA VAL A 94 2.70 10.55 -14.56
C VAL A 94 1.97 9.23 -14.76
N VAL A 95 1.96 8.39 -13.73
CA VAL A 95 1.48 7.02 -13.81
C VAL A 95 0.56 6.68 -12.66
N TYR A 96 -0.37 5.76 -12.90
CA TYR A 96 -1.38 5.34 -11.93
C TYR A 96 -1.32 3.83 -11.69
N TRP A 97 -1.67 3.39 -10.49
CA TRP A 97 -1.97 1.96 -10.27
C TRP A 97 -3.25 1.55 -11.00
N LYS A 98 -3.28 0.31 -11.51
CA LYS A 98 -4.49 -0.25 -12.12
C LYS A 98 -5.55 -0.60 -11.06
N ARG A 99 -5.11 -1.06 -9.88
CA ARG A 99 -5.97 -1.29 -8.72
C ARG A 99 -6.19 0.02 -7.95
N TYR A 100 -7.10 0.01 -6.98
CA TYR A 100 -7.50 1.20 -6.24
C TYR A 100 -6.32 2.00 -5.67
N GLU A 101 -5.40 1.35 -4.95
CA GLU A 101 -4.20 1.92 -4.31
C GLU A 101 -3.06 0.87 -4.25
N ILE A 102 -1.87 1.25 -3.80
CA ILE A 102 -0.71 0.33 -3.69
C ILE A 102 -0.96 -0.81 -2.68
N GLU A 103 -1.79 -0.56 -1.67
CA GLU A 103 -2.18 -1.54 -0.66
C GLU A 103 -2.90 -2.75 -1.27
N ASN A 104 -3.56 -2.59 -2.42
CA ASN A 104 -4.20 -3.70 -3.15
C ASN A 104 -3.22 -4.77 -3.64
N TYR A 105 -1.91 -4.54 -3.57
CA TYR A 105 -0.88 -5.46 -4.06
C TYR A 105 -0.26 -6.31 -2.95
N PHE A 106 -0.44 -5.96 -1.67
CA PHE A 106 0.14 -6.70 -0.55
C PHE A 106 -0.84 -7.03 0.58
N ILE A 107 -1.94 -6.30 0.73
CA ILE A 107 -2.96 -6.65 1.73
C ILE A 107 -3.75 -7.86 1.24
N MET A 108 -3.45 -9.02 1.83
CA MET A 108 -4.14 -10.29 1.58
C MET A 108 -4.43 -10.98 2.92
N PRO A 109 -5.51 -11.78 3.02
CA PRO A 109 -5.83 -12.54 4.24
C PRO A 109 -4.63 -13.30 4.81
N GLU A 110 -3.94 -14.07 3.97
CA GLU A 110 -2.78 -14.87 4.38
C GLU A 110 -1.60 -14.02 4.84
N VAL A 111 -1.38 -12.83 4.25
CA VAL A 111 -0.29 -11.93 4.64
C VAL A 111 -0.58 -11.30 6.01
N ILE A 112 -1.85 -10.99 6.29
CA ILE A 112 -2.28 -10.48 7.60
C ILE A 112 -2.09 -11.57 8.66
N GLU A 113 -2.48 -12.81 8.37
CA GLU A 113 -2.30 -13.95 9.26
C GLU A 113 -0.81 -14.18 9.59
N ASP A 114 0.05 -14.24 8.57
CA ASP A 114 1.49 -14.45 8.72
C ASP A 114 2.15 -13.34 9.55
N PHE A 115 1.74 -12.08 9.34
CA PHE A 115 2.19 -10.94 10.13
C PHE A 115 1.85 -11.11 11.62
N VAL A 116 0.59 -11.45 11.93
CA VAL A 116 0.14 -11.58 13.33
C VAL A 116 0.75 -12.81 14.00
N GLU A 117 0.93 -13.91 13.28
CA GLU A 117 1.63 -15.09 13.79
C GLU A 117 3.07 -14.73 14.19
N ALA A 118 3.80 -14.04 13.31
CA ALA A 118 5.15 -13.59 13.60
C ALA A 118 5.21 -12.56 14.75
N TYR A 119 4.21 -11.68 14.85
CA TYR A 119 4.08 -10.71 15.94
C TYR A 119 3.97 -11.38 17.32
N TYR A 120 3.17 -12.45 17.42
CA TYR A 120 3.01 -13.20 18.66
C TYR A 120 4.23 -14.07 18.98
N ALA A 121 4.85 -14.67 17.97
CA ALA A 121 6.09 -15.43 18.13
C ALA A 121 7.22 -14.56 18.72
N LYS A 122 7.37 -13.32 18.24
CA LYS A 122 8.38 -12.36 18.73
C LYS A 122 8.17 -11.93 20.19
N GLN A 123 6.95 -12.01 20.71
CA GLN A 123 6.62 -11.62 22.08
C GLN A 123 6.65 -12.78 23.08
N PHE A 124 7.06 -13.98 22.64
CA PHE A 124 7.10 -15.17 23.49
C PHE A 124 5.76 -15.45 24.18
N ILE A 125 4.65 -15.15 23.50
CA ILE A 125 3.30 -15.44 24.00
C ILE A 125 3.07 -16.95 23.99
N GLU A 126 2.45 -17.46 25.05
CA GLU A 126 2.10 -18.88 25.17
C GLU A 126 1.30 -19.38 23.97
N SER A 127 1.63 -20.58 23.49
CA SER A 127 1.10 -21.13 22.24
C SER A 127 -0.42 -21.21 22.21
N SER A 128 -1.07 -21.53 23.33
CA SER A 128 -2.53 -21.56 23.47
C SER A 128 -3.16 -20.17 23.29
N THR A 129 -2.56 -19.15 23.91
CA THR A 129 -3.00 -17.76 23.78
C THR A 129 -2.77 -17.24 22.36
N ALA A 130 -1.64 -17.59 21.73
CA ALA A 130 -1.35 -17.24 20.35
C ALA A 130 -2.37 -17.87 19.39
N GLN A 131 -2.65 -19.17 19.53
CA GLN A 131 -3.65 -19.88 18.73
C GLN A 131 -5.05 -19.28 18.87
N HIS A 132 -5.46 -18.94 20.10
CA HIS A 132 -6.74 -18.28 20.35
C HIS A 132 -6.83 -16.94 19.63
N ASN A 133 -5.79 -16.09 19.72
CA ASN A 133 -5.77 -14.80 19.04
C ASN A 133 -5.76 -14.94 17.52
N LEU A 134 -5.04 -15.93 16.97
CA LEU A 134 -5.07 -16.21 15.53
C LEU A 134 -6.44 -16.66 15.06
N ALA A 135 -7.19 -17.43 15.87
CA ALA A 135 -8.57 -17.78 15.55
C ALA A 135 -9.50 -16.54 15.54
N LEU A 136 -9.33 -15.63 16.52
CA LEU A 136 -10.07 -14.36 16.53
C LEU A 136 -9.73 -13.47 15.33
N LEU A 137 -8.46 -13.42 14.91
CA LEU A 137 -8.04 -12.70 13.72
C LEU A 137 -8.69 -13.26 12.46
N LYS A 138 -8.67 -14.59 12.29
CA LYS A 138 -9.32 -15.28 11.17
C LYS A 138 -10.79 -14.95 11.11
N GLU A 139 -11.46 -14.95 12.26
CA GLU A 139 -12.86 -14.56 12.35
C GLU A 139 -13.08 -13.09 11.96
N ALA A 140 -12.23 -12.17 12.42
CA ALA A 140 -12.28 -10.76 12.03
C ALA A 140 -12.10 -10.57 10.52
N ILE A 141 -11.09 -11.22 9.91
CA ILE A 141 -10.83 -11.22 8.47
C ILE A 141 -12.05 -11.75 7.70
N ASN A 142 -12.56 -12.92 8.09
CA ASN A 142 -13.70 -13.58 7.46
C ASN A 142 -14.95 -12.71 7.46
N GLN A 143 -15.27 -12.10 8.61
CA GLN A 143 -16.41 -11.20 8.70
C GLN A 143 -16.22 -9.94 7.84
N ARG A 144 -15.00 -9.40 7.72
CA ARG A 144 -14.73 -8.28 6.80
C ARG A 144 -14.73 -8.71 5.34
N ILE A 145 -14.29 -9.91 4.99
CA ILE A 145 -14.39 -10.44 3.62
C ILE A 145 -15.85 -10.50 3.19
N LEU A 146 -16.72 -11.06 4.03
CA LEU A 146 -18.16 -11.11 3.75
C LEU A 146 -18.73 -9.71 3.51
N VAL A 147 -18.47 -8.77 4.43
CA VAL A 147 -19.07 -7.43 4.39
C VAL A 147 -18.45 -6.56 3.29
N ASP A 148 -17.13 -6.39 3.29
CA ASP A 148 -16.43 -5.41 2.46
C ASP A 148 -16.06 -5.91 1.10
N ILE A 149 -15.72 -7.20 0.97
CA ILE A 149 -15.18 -7.74 -0.28
C ILE A 149 -16.31 -8.40 -1.08
N LEU A 150 -17.20 -9.13 -0.41
CA LEU A 150 -18.31 -9.85 -1.02
C LEU A 150 -19.68 -9.16 -0.82
N ASN A 151 -19.70 -7.91 -0.34
CA ASN A 151 -20.90 -7.07 -0.27
C ASN A 151 -22.07 -7.71 0.52
N ASN A 152 -21.79 -8.42 1.62
CA ASN A 152 -22.74 -9.21 2.42
C ASN A 152 -23.45 -10.35 1.66
N ASP A 153 -22.88 -10.82 0.54
CA ASP A 153 -23.41 -11.99 -0.16
C ASP A 153 -22.98 -13.30 0.52
N ALA A 154 -23.90 -13.87 1.30
CA ALA A 154 -23.68 -15.11 2.02
C ALA A 154 -23.46 -16.33 1.09
N GLN A 155 -24.05 -16.34 -0.10
CA GLN A 155 -23.87 -17.42 -1.07
C GLN A 155 -22.48 -17.35 -1.71
N ALA A 156 -22.06 -16.15 -2.12
CA ALA A 156 -20.71 -15.92 -2.63
C ALA A 156 -19.65 -16.24 -1.57
N TYR A 157 -19.89 -15.89 -0.30
CA TYR A 157 -18.99 -16.21 0.80
C TYR A 157 -18.93 -17.72 1.08
N ALA A 158 -20.07 -18.42 1.10
CA ALA A 158 -20.08 -19.87 1.23
C ALA A 158 -19.29 -20.56 0.10
N ALA A 159 -19.44 -20.08 -1.14
CA ALA A 159 -18.65 -20.57 -2.27
C ALA A 159 -17.15 -20.26 -2.11
N TYR A 160 -16.80 -19.05 -1.68
CA TYR A 160 -15.43 -18.62 -1.42
C TYR A 160 -14.70 -19.54 -0.42
N LEU A 161 -15.38 -19.96 0.65
CA LEU A 161 -14.81 -20.86 1.66
C LEU A 161 -14.51 -22.28 1.13
N GLN A 162 -15.17 -22.70 0.05
CA GLN A 162 -14.95 -24.03 -0.57
C GLN A 162 -13.85 -24.01 -1.64
N LEU A 163 -13.29 -22.84 -1.98
CA LEU A 163 -12.23 -22.74 -2.98
C LEU A 163 -10.89 -23.18 -2.39
N GLU A 164 -10.05 -23.77 -3.24
CA GLU A 164 -8.62 -23.97 -2.94
C GLU A 164 -7.92 -22.61 -2.72
N LYS A 165 -6.84 -22.59 -1.91
CA LYS A 165 -6.16 -21.35 -1.49
C LYS A 165 -5.79 -20.41 -2.64
N THR A 166 -5.26 -20.94 -3.74
CA THR A 166 -4.89 -20.14 -4.92
C THR A 166 -6.10 -19.43 -5.52
N LEU A 167 -7.24 -20.11 -5.56
CA LEU A 167 -8.47 -19.58 -6.12
C LEU A 167 -9.17 -18.64 -5.14
N GLN A 168 -9.06 -18.87 -3.83
CA GLN A 168 -9.45 -17.88 -2.81
C GLN A 168 -8.69 -16.56 -2.99
N ARG A 169 -7.37 -16.62 -3.15
CA ARG A 169 -6.54 -15.43 -3.40
C ARG A 169 -6.98 -14.69 -4.66
N GLN A 170 -7.16 -15.40 -5.77
CA GLN A 170 -7.62 -14.78 -7.03
C GLN A 170 -9.01 -14.17 -6.91
N THR A 171 -9.95 -14.87 -6.28
CA THR A 171 -11.30 -14.35 -6.02
C THR A 171 -11.26 -13.12 -5.12
N PHE A 172 -10.44 -13.12 -4.07
CA PHE A 172 -10.24 -11.96 -3.21
C PHE A 172 -9.70 -10.77 -4.01
N ILE A 173 -8.61 -10.95 -4.77
CA ILE A 173 -8.02 -9.91 -5.62
C ILE A 173 -9.05 -9.31 -6.57
N ASN A 174 -9.83 -10.14 -7.27
CA ASN A 174 -10.79 -9.68 -8.26
C ASN A 174 -11.88 -8.81 -7.61
N ASN A 175 -12.42 -9.26 -6.47
CA ASN A 175 -13.48 -8.54 -5.75
C ASN A 175 -12.97 -7.31 -4.99
N ALA A 176 -11.69 -7.29 -4.61
CA ALA A 176 -11.06 -6.20 -3.88
C ALA A 176 -10.38 -5.15 -4.79
N SER A 177 -10.17 -5.46 -6.07
CA SER A 177 -9.36 -4.64 -7.00
C SER A 177 -9.77 -3.16 -7.10
N HIS A 178 -11.06 -2.89 -6.94
CA HIS A 178 -11.69 -1.57 -7.02
C HIS A 178 -12.07 -1.00 -5.63
N LYS A 179 -11.58 -1.62 -4.56
CA LYS A 179 -11.90 -1.29 -3.17
C LYS A 179 -10.64 -0.83 -2.44
N LYS A 180 -10.83 0.04 -1.46
CA LYS A 180 -9.75 0.60 -0.64
C LYS A 180 -9.30 -0.41 0.41
N LEU A 181 -8.18 -1.11 0.18
CA LEU A 181 -7.72 -2.15 1.10
C LEU A 181 -7.07 -1.63 2.37
N SER A 182 -6.59 -0.38 2.38
CA SER A 182 -6.13 0.31 3.57
C SER A 182 -7.27 0.46 4.59
N GLU A 183 -8.50 0.73 4.13
CA GLU A 183 -9.70 0.79 4.96
C GLU A 183 -10.14 -0.61 5.41
N PHE A 184 -10.14 -1.59 4.50
CA PHE A 184 -10.41 -2.98 4.86
C PHE A 184 -9.51 -3.48 6.01
N LEU A 185 -8.19 -3.27 5.89
CA LEU A 185 -7.24 -3.68 6.94
C LEU A 185 -7.46 -2.90 8.24
N ASP A 186 -7.84 -1.62 8.16
CA ASP A 186 -8.18 -0.81 9.33
C ASP A 186 -9.32 -1.45 10.12
N LEU A 187 -10.39 -1.84 9.42
CA LEU A 187 -11.57 -2.46 10.00
C LEU A 187 -11.31 -3.88 10.50
N VAL A 188 -10.45 -4.66 9.82
CA VAL A 188 -9.99 -5.97 10.32
C VAL A 188 -9.26 -5.81 11.65
N LEU A 189 -8.29 -4.89 11.72
CA LEU A 189 -7.47 -4.69 12.92
C LEU A 189 -8.28 -4.11 14.08
N GLN A 190 -9.23 -3.20 13.80
CA GLN A 190 -10.16 -2.70 14.79
C GLN A 190 -11.02 -3.83 15.36
N LYS A 191 -11.60 -4.65 14.48
CA LYS A 191 -12.46 -5.76 14.91
C LYS A 191 -11.70 -6.82 15.70
N PHE A 192 -10.47 -7.12 15.28
CA PHE A 192 -9.58 -8.00 16.03
C PHE A 192 -9.24 -7.42 17.42
N SER A 193 -8.95 -6.12 17.50
CA SER A 193 -8.70 -5.39 18.75
C SER A 193 -9.90 -5.50 19.70
N ASP A 194 -11.12 -5.30 19.18
CA ASP A 194 -12.36 -5.38 19.96
C ASP A 194 -12.61 -6.80 20.49
N MET A 195 -12.41 -7.83 19.66
CA MET A 195 -12.63 -9.23 20.01
C MET A 195 -11.58 -9.77 20.99
N SER A 196 -10.33 -9.32 20.88
CA SER A 196 -9.23 -9.78 21.74
C SER A 196 -9.03 -8.92 23.00
N HIS A 197 -9.71 -7.78 23.10
CA HIS A 197 -9.53 -6.75 24.13
C HIS A 197 -8.07 -6.28 24.26
N LYS A 198 -7.32 -6.29 23.15
CA LYS A 198 -5.92 -5.86 23.08
C LYS A 198 -5.81 -4.55 22.31
N PRO A 199 -4.73 -3.77 22.50
CA PRO A 199 -4.45 -2.64 21.64
C PRO A 199 -4.32 -3.06 20.18
N ARG A 200 -4.64 -2.14 19.28
CA ARG A 200 -4.48 -2.33 17.85
C ARG A 200 -3.03 -2.65 17.50
N LEU A 201 -2.83 -3.73 16.73
CA LEU A 201 -1.50 -4.26 16.40
C LEU A 201 -0.68 -3.34 15.48
N LEU A 202 -1.36 -2.67 14.55
CA LEU A 202 -0.73 -1.90 13.49
C LEU A 202 -1.59 -0.70 13.10
N ASN A 203 -0.96 0.45 12.97
CA ASN A 203 -1.60 1.67 12.45
C ASN A 203 -1.31 1.80 10.94
N LYS A 204 -2.14 2.57 10.24
CA LYS A 204 -2.03 2.78 8.78
C LYS A 204 -0.62 3.19 8.32
N GLY A 205 0.05 4.03 9.11
CA GLY A 205 1.44 4.46 8.89
C GLY A 205 2.46 3.33 8.75
N ARG A 206 2.14 2.13 9.24
CA ARG A 206 3.04 0.98 9.35
C ARG A 206 2.61 -0.22 8.50
N TYR A 207 1.64 -0.05 7.60
CA TYR A 207 1.16 -1.15 6.75
C TYR A 207 2.25 -1.74 5.84
N TYR A 208 3.32 -0.99 5.54
CA TYR A 208 4.47 -1.50 4.82
C TYR A 208 5.14 -2.71 5.51
N GLU A 209 4.96 -2.89 6.83
CA GLU A 209 5.49 -4.05 7.56
C GLU A 209 4.87 -5.38 7.13
N LEU A 210 3.69 -5.37 6.49
CA LEU A 210 3.09 -6.58 5.92
C LEU A 210 3.87 -7.11 4.72
N ILE A 211 4.57 -6.24 3.98
CA ILE A 211 5.20 -6.60 2.70
C ILE A 211 6.25 -7.71 2.89
N GLN A 212 6.93 -7.78 4.04
CA GLN A 212 7.91 -8.85 4.32
C GLN A 212 7.29 -10.25 4.36
N PHE A 213 5.97 -10.36 4.55
CA PHE A 213 5.21 -11.62 4.60
C PHE A 213 4.60 -11.98 3.24
N LEU A 214 4.74 -11.13 2.22
CA LEU A 214 4.26 -11.41 0.88
C LEU A 214 5.20 -12.38 0.16
N PRO A 215 4.73 -13.55 -0.34
CA PRO A 215 5.57 -14.42 -1.15
C PRO A 215 6.03 -13.73 -2.42
N LYS A 216 7.34 -13.76 -2.72
CA LYS A 216 7.91 -13.07 -3.90
C LYS A 216 7.24 -13.48 -5.22
N SER A 217 6.90 -14.76 -5.36
CA SER A 217 6.21 -15.30 -6.55
C SER A 217 4.78 -14.79 -6.71
N ALA A 218 4.21 -14.18 -5.67
CA ALA A 218 2.84 -13.70 -5.62
C ALA A 218 2.74 -12.17 -5.73
N VAL A 219 3.88 -11.48 -5.90
CA VAL A 219 3.95 -10.05 -6.21
C VAL A 219 3.50 -9.86 -7.66
N ASP A 220 2.54 -8.95 -7.88
CA ASP A 220 2.03 -8.63 -9.21
C ASP A 220 3.11 -8.00 -10.10
N SER A 221 3.10 -8.30 -11.40
CA SER A 221 4.10 -7.76 -12.34
C SER A 221 4.05 -6.23 -12.41
N GLU A 222 2.89 -5.62 -12.17
CA GLU A 222 2.74 -4.17 -12.18
C GLU A 222 3.62 -3.50 -11.11
N VAL A 223 3.83 -4.14 -9.96
CA VAL A 223 4.76 -3.62 -8.94
C VAL A 223 6.15 -3.47 -9.51
N THR A 224 6.65 -4.51 -10.19
CA THR A 224 7.96 -4.48 -10.85
C THR A 224 7.98 -3.43 -11.96
N GLU A 225 6.93 -3.34 -12.79
CA GLU A 225 6.81 -2.32 -13.85
C GLU A 225 6.92 -0.88 -13.29
N LYS A 226 6.26 -0.59 -12.16
CA LYS A 226 6.34 0.75 -11.53
C LYS A 226 7.71 1.00 -10.88
N LEU A 227 8.33 -0.03 -10.30
CA LEU A 227 9.70 0.08 -9.76
C LEU A 227 10.75 0.29 -10.87
N ASP A 228 10.59 -0.36 -12.02
CA ASP A 228 11.44 -0.14 -13.20
C ASP A 228 11.32 1.30 -13.72
N LEU A 229 10.10 1.83 -13.75
CA LEU A 229 9.87 3.24 -14.09
C LEU A 229 10.53 4.18 -13.09
N LEU A 230 10.47 3.90 -11.78
CA LEU A 230 11.19 4.68 -10.78
C LEU A 230 12.69 4.70 -11.07
N VAL A 231 13.30 3.55 -11.36
CA VAL A 231 14.73 3.48 -11.74
C VAL A 231 15.00 4.31 -12.99
N LYS A 232 14.18 4.18 -14.04
CA LYS A 232 14.35 4.90 -15.31
C LYS A 232 14.37 6.43 -15.13
N TYR A 233 13.52 6.97 -14.25
CA TYR A 233 13.37 8.41 -14.06
C TYR A 233 14.22 8.99 -12.93
N LEU A 234 14.66 8.18 -11.96
CA LEU A 234 15.45 8.64 -10.81
C LEU A 234 16.95 8.38 -10.96
N VAL A 235 17.38 7.46 -11.84
CA VAL A 235 18.80 7.27 -12.13
C VAL A 235 19.34 8.51 -12.85
N LYS A 236 20.41 9.06 -12.30
CA LYS A 236 21.12 10.21 -12.86
C LYS A 236 21.63 9.85 -14.25
N LYS A 237 21.10 10.50 -15.29
CA LYS A 237 21.68 10.39 -16.63
C LYS A 237 23.04 11.11 -16.62
N PRO A 238 24.10 10.48 -17.17
CA PRO A 238 25.43 11.08 -17.24
C PRO A 238 25.44 12.36 -18.07
#